data_AF-A0A931CNX9-F1
#
_entry.id   AF-A0A931CNX9-F1
#
_cell.length_a   1.000
_cell.length_b   1.000
_cell.length_c   1.000
_cell.angle_alpha   90.00
_cell.angle_beta   90.00
_cell.angle_gamma   90.00
#
_symmetry.space_group_name_H-M   'P 1'
#
loop_
_entity.id
_entity.type
_entity.pdbx_description
1 polymer ?
#
loop_
_entity_poly.entity_id
_entity_poly.type
_entity_poly.pdbx_seq_one_letter_code
_entity_poly.pdbx_strand_id
1 'polypeptide(L)'
;MSSPSAKDRVYAAAEKISAERPPTVSRVREGAAVSNADATRYLKEWRDEQATSGSQIAATPQEITEQATRLAGTVWAQAAALAEATHEALEAKWGQEKKDKDLELAELVADLDRITAEKDQTISELTSRLAAADAEVETAVNAAAVATSAETLAREETVGLKIRLATAEAKETTLQQAHNDLLRRITPHDSDSNH
;
A
#
# COMPACT_ATOMS: atom_id res chain seq x y z
N MET A 1 -68.23 -45.03 60.93
CA MET A 1 -67.25 -44.39 60.04
C MET A 1 -67.90 -43.11 59.54
N SER A 2 -67.46 -41.94 60.00
CA SER A 2 -68.07 -40.65 59.64
C SER A 2 -67.76 -40.34 58.17
N SER A 3 -68.79 -40.10 57.37
CA SER A 3 -68.64 -39.66 55.99
C SER A 3 -67.84 -38.34 55.95
N PRO A 4 -66.85 -38.19 55.04
CA PRO A 4 -66.05 -36.97 54.93
C PRO A 4 -66.96 -35.77 54.71
N SER A 5 -66.63 -34.60 55.28
CA SER A 5 -67.49 -33.43 55.16
C SER A 5 -67.55 -32.93 53.72
N ALA A 6 -68.57 -32.13 53.39
CA ALA A 6 -68.67 -31.52 52.07
C ALA A 6 -67.45 -30.61 51.75
N LYS A 7 -66.86 -29.98 52.78
CA LYS A 7 -65.64 -29.17 52.66
C LYS A 7 -64.45 -30.02 52.26
N ASP A 8 -64.22 -31.14 52.95
CA ASP A 8 -63.06 -32.02 52.69
C ASP A 8 -63.10 -32.61 51.28
N ARG A 9 -64.30 -33.00 50.80
CA ARG A 9 -64.47 -33.51 49.44
C ARG A 9 -64.20 -32.42 48.39
N VAL A 10 -64.64 -31.19 48.63
CA VAL A 10 -64.38 -30.05 47.73
C VAL A 10 -62.89 -29.72 47.68
N TYR A 11 -62.20 -29.74 48.82
CA TYR A 11 -60.77 -29.43 48.89
C TYR A 11 -59.94 -30.50 48.18
N ALA A 12 -60.21 -31.78 48.42
CA ALA A 12 -59.53 -32.88 47.74
C ALA A 12 -59.79 -32.86 46.22
N ALA A 13 -61.01 -32.55 45.79
CA ALA A 13 -61.33 -32.41 44.37
C ALA A 13 -60.64 -31.19 43.74
N ALA A 14 -60.61 -30.05 44.44
CA ALA A 14 -59.94 -28.84 43.99
C ALA A 14 -58.43 -29.06 43.83
N GLU A 15 -57.79 -29.71 44.79
CA GLU A 15 -56.36 -30.03 44.76
C GLU A 15 -56.01 -30.96 43.59
N LYS A 16 -56.77 -32.05 43.42
CA LYS A 16 -56.59 -32.98 42.29
C LYS A 16 -56.75 -32.28 40.94
N ILE A 17 -57.73 -31.39 40.80
CA ILE A 17 -57.95 -30.65 39.55
C ILE A 17 -56.83 -29.61 39.33
N SER A 18 -56.42 -28.92 40.39
CA SER A 18 -55.42 -27.86 40.34
C SER A 18 -54.04 -28.30 39.86
N ALA A 19 -53.69 -29.57 40.05
CA ALA A 19 -52.45 -30.15 39.54
C ALA A 19 -52.35 -30.11 38.00
N GLU A 20 -53.48 -30.12 37.30
CA GLU A 20 -53.51 -30.12 35.83
C GLU A 20 -54.02 -28.80 35.25
N ARG A 21 -54.96 -28.12 35.93
CA ARG A 21 -55.69 -26.96 35.41
C ARG A 21 -56.42 -26.18 36.51
N PRO A 22 -56.73 -24.89 36.29
CA PRO A 22 -57.45 -24.10 37.29
C PRO A 22 -58.81 -24.75 37.62
N PRO A 23 -59.12 -25.03 38.90
CA PRO A 23 -60.36 -25.68 39.30
C PRO A 23 -61.54 -24.75 39.07
N THR A 24 -62.63 -25.27 38.49
CA THR A 24 -63.90 -24.54 38.27
C THR A 24 -65.02 -25.15 39.10
N VAL A 25 -66.02 -24.34 39.46
CA VAL A 25 -67.13 -24.77 40.34
C VAL A 25 -67.85 -26.00 39.79
N SER A 26 -68.12 -26.08 38.47
CA SER A 26 -68.78 -27.25 37.86
C SER A 26 -67.98 -28.54 38.03
N ARG A 27 -66.66 -28.49 37.81
CA ARG A 27 -65.79 -29.68 37.88
C ARG A 27 -65.57 -30.14 39.31
N VAL A 28 -65.44 -29.19 40.23
CA VAL A 28 -65.31 -29.49 41.66
C VAL A 28 -66.63 -30.06 42.20
N ARG A 29 -67.78 -29.55 41.75
CA ARG A 29 -69.10 -30.11 42.07
C ARG A 29 -69.25 -31.55 41.59
N GLU A 30 -68.86 -31.83 40.35
CA GLU A 30 -68.88 -33.17 39.76
C GLU A 30 -67.90 -34.13 40.45
N GLY A 31 -66.69 -33.67 40.76
CA GLY A 31 -65.66 -34.49 41.43
C GLY A 31 -65.90 -34.75 42.92
N ALA A 32 -66.56 -33.83 43.62
CA ALA A 32 -66.84 -33.93 45.07
C ALA A 32 -68.27 -34.41 45.40
N ALA A 33 -69.14 -34.53 44.39
CA ALA A 33 -70.57 -34.87 44.52
C ALA A 33 -71.29 -34.04 45.60
N VAL A 34 -71.15 -32.71 45.53
CA VAL A 34 -71.74 -31.75 46.47
C VAL A 34 -72.75 -30.83 45.79
N SER A 35 -73.52 -30.07 46.58
CA SER A 35 -74.40 -29.03 46.05
C SER A 35 -73.59 -27.89 45.40
N ASN A 36 -74.22 -27.14 44.49
CA ASN A 36 -73.58 -25.98 43.86
C ASN A 36 -73.20 -24.88 44.88
N ALA A 37 -73.99 -24.75 45.95
CA ALA A 37 -73.74 -23.79 47.03
C ALA A 37 -72.47 -24.15 47.81
N ASP A 38 -72.30 -25.42 48.16
CA ASP A 38 -71.11 -25.91 48.88
C ASP A 38 -69.86 -25.84 47.99
N ALA A 39 -69.98 -26.22 46.72
CA ALA A 39 -68.88 -26.12 45.76
C ALA A 39 -68.39 -24.68 45.59
N THR A 40 -69.30 -23.70 45.48
CA THR A 40 -68.94 -22.29 45.32
C THR A 40 -68.30 -21.73 46.58
N ARG A 41 -68.87 -22.05 47.76
CA ARG A 41 -68.36 -21.56 49.04
C ARG A 41 -66.97 -22.12 49.35
N TYR A 42 -66.83 -23.45 49.35
CA TYR A 42 -65.59 -24.09 49.77
C TYR A 42 -64.48 -23.96 48.72
N LEU A 43 -64.79 -23.88 47.42
CA LEU A 43 -63.77 -23.58 46.41
C LEU A 43 -63.22 -22.15 46.55
N LYS A 44 -64.05 -21.19 46.97
CA LYS A 44 -63.58 -19.83 47.27
C LYS A 44 -62.66 -19.85 48.50
N GLU A 45 -63.09 -20.48 49.59
CA GLU A 45 -62.25 -20.64 50.79
C GLU A 45 -60.90 -21.32 50.46
N TRP A 46 -60.91 -22.39 49.67
CA TRP A 46 -59.68 -23.08 49.24
C TRP A 46 -58.75 -22.17 48.40
N ARG A 47 -59.30 -21.36 47.49
CA ARG A 47 -58.48 -20.41 46.69
C ARG A 47 -57.87 -19.32 47.56
N ASP A 48 -58.62 -18.80 48.52
CA ASP A 48 -58.14 -17.79 49.45
C ASP A 48 -57.02 -18.35 50.35
N GLU A 49 -57.15 -19.61 50.80
CA GLU A 49 -56.11 -20.33 51.55
C GLU A 49 -54.85 -20.63 50.71
N GLN A 50 -55.01 -21.03 49.45
CA GLN A 50 -53.88 -21.28 48.54
C GLN A 50 -53.13 -20.00 48.18
N ALA A 51 -53.85 -18.90 47.92
CA ALA A 51 -53.24 -17.59 47.65
C ALA A 51 -52.44 -17.08 48.86
N THR A 52 -52.93 -17.34 50.08
CA THR A 52 -52.23 -16.98 51.32
C THR A 52 -50.99 -17.86 51.53
N SER A 53 -51.07 -19.15 51.20
CA SER A 53 -49.95 -20.11 51.32
C SER A 53 -48.83 -19.82 50.31
N GLY A 54 -49.15 -19.37 49.09
CA GLY A 54 -48.18 -18.97 48.07
C GLY A 54 -47.37 -17.70 48.41
N SER A 55 -47.83 -16.90 49.36
CA SER A 55 -47.13 -15.71 49.87
C SER A 55 -45.99 -16.05 50.86
N GLN A 56 -45.84 -17.33 51.25
CA GLN A 56 -44.81 -17.80 52.17
C GLN A 56 -43.55 -18.32 51.46
N ILE A 57 -43.12 -17.70 50.36
CA ILE A 57 -41.73 -17.90 49.91
C ILE A 57 -40.85 -17.19 50.92
N ALA A 58 -40.22 -17.96 51.81
CA ALA A 58 -39.30 -17.43 52.81
C ALA A 58 -38.24 -16.55 52.13
N ALA A 59 -37.97 -15.38 52.71
CA ALA A 59 -36.91 -14.49 52.25
C ALA A 59 -35.60 -15.29 52.11
N THR A 60 -34.87 -15.09 51.01
CA THR A 60 -33.59 -15.75 50.79
C THR A 60 -32.68 -15.52 52.01
N PRO A 61 -32.10 -16.57 52.61
CA PRO A 61 -31.26 -16.43 53.79
C PRO A 61 -30.14 -15.41 53.57
N GLN A 62 -29.96 -14.50 54.54
CA GLN A 62 -28.99 -13.41 54.46
C GLN A 62 -27.55 -13.91 54.22
N GLU A 63 -27.21 -15.07 54.74
CA GLU A 63 -25.90 -15.70 54.51
C GLU A 63 -25.65 -15.98 53.03
N ILE A 64 -26.69 -16.41 52.28
CA ILE A 64 -26.57 -16.70 50.84
C ILE A 64 -26.42 -15.40 50.05
N THR A 65 -27.16 -14.35 50.42
CA THR A 65 -27.05 -13.05 49.74
C THR A 65 -25.68 -12.41 49.97
N GLU A 66 -25.15 -12.47 51.20
CA GLU A 66 -23.80 -11.98 51.52
C GLU A 66 -22.69 -12.74 50.80
N GLN A 67 -22.81 -14.06 50.67
CA GLN A 67 -21.84 -14.86 49.91
C GLN A 67 -21.92 -14.56 48.41
N ALA A 68 -23.13 -14.39 47.86
CA ALA A 68 -23.32 -13.98 46.47
C ALA A 68 -22.73 -12.60 46.19
N THR A 69 -22.92 -11.63 47.09
CA THR A 69 -22.33 -10.29 46.97
C THR A 69 -20.80 -10.34 47.06
N ARG A 70 -20.24 -11.13 47.98
CA ARG A 70 -18.79 -11.33 48.08
C ARG A 70 -18.21 -11.95 46.81
N LEU A 71 -18.84 -13.01 46.29
CA LEU A 71 -18.40 -13.65 45.05
C LEU A 71 -18.45 -12.66 43.87
N ALA A 72 -19.56 -11.93 43.71
CA ALA A 72 -19.68 -10.91 42.66
C ALA A 72 -18.59 -9.84 42.77
N GLY A 73 -18.29 -9.37 44.00
CA GLY A 73 -17.19 -8.44 44.24
C GLY A 73 -15.82 -9.00 43.86
N THR A 74 -15.54 -10.27 44.20
CA THR A 74 -14.27 -10.92 43.82
C THR A 74 -14.12 -11.10 42.32
N VAL A 75 -15.19 -11.54 41.63
CA VAL A 75 -15.18 -11.72 40.17
C VAL A 75 -15.01 -10.38 39.47
N TRP A 76 -15.69 -9.33 39.95
CA TRP A 76 -15.53 -7.98 39.41
C TRP A 76 -14.11 -7.44 39.59
N ALA A 77 -13.54 -7.60 40.79
CA ALA A 77 -12.16 -7.16 41.07
C ALA A 77 -11.15 -7.89 40.19
N GLN A 78 -11.30 -9.20 39.99
CA GLN A 78 -10.44 -9.98 39.08
C GLN A 78 -10.61 -9.57 37.62
N ALA A 79 -11.85 -9.35 37.16
CA ALA A 79 -12.13 -8.89 35.81
C ALA A 79 -11.53 -7.49 35.57
N ALA A 80 -11.65 -6.58 36.53
CA ALA A 80 -11.07 -5.25 36.46
C ALA A 80 -9.53 -5.30 36.42
N ALA A 81 -8.91 -6.12 37.28
CA ALA A 81 -7.46 -6.29 37.28
C ALA A 81 -6.94 -6.90 35.96
N LEU A 82 -7.66 -7.87 35.39
CA LEU A 82 -7.32 -8.44 34.10
C LEU A 82 -7.47 -7.40 32.98
N ALA A 83 -8.55 -6.62 32.98
CA ALA A 83 -8.77 -5.57 32.00
C ALA A 83 -7.64 -4.53 32.03
N GLU A 84 -7.24 -4.06 33.21
CA GLU A 84 -6.12 -3.14 33.39
C GLU A 84 -4.82 -3.74 32.85
N ALA A 85 -4.48 -4.96 33.25
CA ALA A 85 -3.27 -5.63 32.78
C ALA A 85 -3.24 -5.81 31.26
N THR A 86 -4.39 -6.13 30.64
CA THR A 86 -4.48 -6.21 29.18
C THR A 86 -4.36 -4.86 28.51
N HIS A 87 -4.89 -3.80 29.12
CA HIS A 87 -4.81 -2.45 28.61
C HIS A 87 -3.37 -1.95 28.64
N GLU A 88 -2.68 -2.07 29.77
CA GLU A 88 -1.27 -1.71 29.93
C GLU A 88 -0.37 -2.46 28.93
N ALA A 89 -0.61 -3.76 28.74
CA ALA A 89 0.14 -4.57 27.78
C ALA A 89 -0.10 -4.11 26.32
N LEU A 90 -1.33 -3.74 25.98
CA LEU A 90 -1.67 -3.21 24.66
C LEU A 90 -1.07 -1.82 24.43
N GLU A 91 -1.11 -0.93 25.43
CA GLU A 91 -0.49 0.39 25.34
C GLU A 91 1.03 0.29 25.18
N ALA A 92 1.68 -0.61 25.94
CA ALA A 92 3.12 -0.85 25.80
C ALA A 92 3.47 -1.37 24.41
N LYS A 93 2.69 -2.32 23.89
CA LYS A 93 2.89 -2.87 22.54
C LYS A 93 2.68 -1.81 21.46
N TRP A 94 1.61 -1.02 21.55
CA TRP A 94 1.37 0.10 20.64
C TRP A 94 2.54 1.09 20.70
N GLY A 95 2.96 1.49 21.90
CA GLY A 95 4.06 2.43 22.09
C GLY A 95 5.34 1.95 21.43
N GLN A 96 5.62 0.65 21.48
CA GLN A 96 6.75 0.05 20.79
C GLN A 96 6.57 0.04 19.27
N GLU A 97 5.43 -0.44 18.76
CA GLU A 97 5.14 -0.46 17.32
C GLU A 97 5.21 0.95 16.70
N LYS A 98 4.80 1.97 17.45
CA LYS A 98 4.90 3.37 17.01
C LYS A 98 6.36 3.80 16.89
N LYS A 99 7.19 3.51 17.89
CA LYS A 99 8.63 3.83 17.85
C LYS A 99 9.34 3.10 16.71
N ASP A 100 9.03 1.82 16.52
CA ASP A 100 9.63 1.01 15.45
C ASP A 100 9.24 1.58 14.07
N LYS A 101 7.98 1.96 13.88
CA LYS A 101 7.51 2.62 12.64
C LYS A 101 8.12 3.99 12.44
N ASP A 102 8.23 4.79 13.50
CA ASP A 102 8.87 6.12 13.41
C ASP A 102 10.35 5.99 13.02
N LEU A 103 11.04 4.95 13.51
CA LEU A 103 12.42 4.62 13.11
C LEU A 103 12.49 4.17 11.65
N GLU A 104 11.67 3.21 11.22
CA GLU A 104 11.62 2.73 9.84
C GLU A 104 11.29 3.86 8.86
N LEU A 105 10.36 4.74 9.21
CA LEU A 105 10.04 5.93 8.41
C LEU A 105 11.24 6.88 8.32
N ALA A 106 11.97 7.10 9.41
CA ALA A 106 13.16 7.95 9.39
C ALA A 106 14.27 7.36 8.50
N GLU A 107 14.47 6.04 8.56
CA GLU A 107 15.43 5.32 7.69
C GLU A 107 15.03 5.43 6.21
N LEU A 108 13.75 5.19 5.88
CA LEU A 108 13.25 5.30 4.51
C LEU A 108 13.36 6.72 3.95
N VAL A 109 13.11 7.74 4.77
CA VAL A 109 13.28 9.15 4.37
C VAL A 109 14.77 9.43 4.10
N ALA A 110 15.67 9.00 4.98
CA ALA A 110 17.10 9.18 4.79
C ALA A 110 17.62 8.48 3.52
N ASP A 111 17.15 7.27 3.24
CA ASP A 111 17.48 6.56 2.00
C ASP A 111 16.93 7.25 0.75
N LEU A 112 15.69 7.75 0.81
CA LEU A 112 15.08 8.48 -0.30
C LEU A 112 15.83 9.78 -0.59
N ASP A 113 16.21 10.53 0.45
CA ASP A 113 17.01 11.75 0.33
C ASP A 113 18.38 11.44 -0.29
N ARG A 114 19.04 10.37 0.18
CA ARG A 114 20.32 9.91 -0.37
C ARG A 114 20.20 9.55 -1.86
N ILE A 115 19.24 8.72 -2.23
CA ILE A 115 19.04 8.29 -3.63
C ILE A 115 18.70 9.50 -4.51
N THR A 116 17.91 10.44 -4.00
CA THR A 116 17.56 11.67 -4.72
C THR A 116 18.81 12.51 -4.99
N ALA A 117 19.66 12.70 -3.98
CA ALA A 117 20.92 13.42 -4.12
C ALA A 117 21.89 12.74 -5.11
N GLU A 118 22.05 11.40 -5.02
CA GLU A 118 22.87 10.62 -5.96
C GLU A 118 22.36 10.75 -7.40
N LYS A 119 21.04 10.70 -7.60
CA LYS A 119 20.39 10.85 -8.90
C LYS A 119 20.58 12.27 -9.44
N ASP A 120 20.40 13.30 -8.63
CA ASP A 120 20.59 14.70 -9.06
C ASP A 120 22.06 14.99 -9.41
N GLN A 121 23.01 14.44 -8.65
CA GLN A 121 24.43 14.51 -8.98
C GLN A 121 24.73 13.83 -10.32
N THR A 122 24.20 12.61 -10.53
CA THR A 122 24.39 11.86 -11.78
C THR A 122 23.81 12.60 -12.98
N ILE A 123 22.61 13.18 -12.83
CA ILE A 123 21.98 14.00 -13.88
C ILE A 123 22.89 15.20 -14.20
N SER A 124 23.37 15.93 -13.19
CA SER A 124 24.25 17.07 -13.40
C SER A 124 25.54 16.69 -14.14
N GLU A 125 26.16 15.57 -13.76
CA GLU A 125 27.38 15.07 -14.42
C GLU A 125 27.11 14.68 -15.88
N LEU A 126 26.05 13.91 -16.13
CA LEU A 126 25.69 13.48 -17.48
C LEU A 126 25.32 14.68 -18.37
N THR A 127 24.59 15.66 -17.85
CA THR A 127 24.28 16.89 -18.59
C THR A 127 25.55 17.67 -18.92
N SER A 128 26.50 17.78 -17.98
CA SER A 128 27.78 18.43 -18.24
C SER A 128 28.61 17.70 -19.31
N ARG A 129 28.63 16.36 -19.26
CA ARG A 129 29.35 15.54 -20.25
C ARG A 129 28.73 15.63 -21.63
N LEU A 130 27.40 15.67 -21.70
CA LEU A 130 26.68 15.83 -22.97
C LEU A 130 26.98 17.20 -23.59
N ALA A 131 26.92 18.27 -22.80
CA ALA A 131 27.28 19.62 -23.28
C ALA A 131 28.74 19.72 -23.75
N ALA A 132 29.67 19.06 -23.06
CA ALA A 132 31.07 19.01 -23.48
C ALA A 132 31.24 18.23 -24.79
N ALA A 133 30.59 17.07 -24.93
CA ALA A 133 30.62 16.27 -26.15
C ALA A 133 30.01 17.02 -27.34
N ASP A 134 28.90 17.73 -27.14
CA ASP A 134 28.28 18.56 -28.18
C ASP A 134 29.23 19.67 -28.65
N ALA A 135 29.93 20.33 -27.72
CA ALA A 135 30.93 21.35 -28.06
C ALA A 135 32.14 20.78 -28.82
N GLU A 136 32.60 19.58 -28.46
CA GLU A 136 33.66 18.87 -29.18
C GLU A 136 33.25 18.51 -30.60
N VAL A 137 32.01 18.00 -30.78
CA VAL A 137 31.45 17.68 -32.10
C VAL A 137 31.36 18.92 -32.97
N GLU A 138 30.81 20.02 -32.44
CA GLU A 138 30.73 21.30 -33.17
C GLU A 138 32.12 21.80 -33.57
N THR A 139 33.11 21.71 -32.68
CA THR A 139 34.49 22.09 -32.97
C THR A 139 35.09 21.22 -34.07
N ALA A 140 34.88 19.89 -34.01
CA ALA A 140 35.37 18.96 -35.01
C ALA A 140 34.72 19.17 -36.38
N VAL A 141 33.40 19.44 -36.43
CA VAL A 141 32.68 19.75 -37.67
C VAL A 141 33.23 21.02 -38.31
N ASN A 142 33.43 22.08 -37.52
CA ASN A 142 34.01 23.33 -38.01
C ASN A 142 35.45 23.13 -38.52
N ALA A 143 36.28 22.38 -37.79
CA ALA A 143 37.64 22.07 -38.22
C ALA A 143 37.66 21.26 -39.53
N ALA A 144 36.76 20.28 -39.67
CA ALA A 144 36.62 19.49 -40.88
C ALA A 144 36.19 20.36 -42.08
N ALA A 145 35.23 21.27 -41.89
CA ALA A 145 34.79 22.20 -42.93
C ALA A 145 35.93 23.11 -43.41
N VAL A 146 36.73 23.66 -42.48
CA VAL A 146 37.92 24.46 -42.79
C VAL A 146 38.95 23.62 -43.55
N ALA A 147 39.22 22.38 -43.11
CA ALA A 147 40.17 21.49 -43.77
C ALA A 147 39.73 21.14 -45.21
N THR A 148 38.45 20.86 -45.44
CA THR A 148 37.91 20.60 -46.79
C THR A 148 38.03 21.83 -47.70
N SER A 149 37.80 23.03 -47.17
CA SER A 149 37.98 24.28 -47.94
C SER A 149 39.46 24.49 -48.30
N ALA A 150 40.37 24.30 -47.34
CA ALA A 150 41.81 24.42 -47.57
C ALA A 150 42.33 23.39 -48.59
N GLU A 151 41.85 22.15 -48.51
CA GLU A 151 42.18 21.11 -49.50
C GLU A 151 41.72 21.49 -50.91
N THR A 152 40.51 22.05 -51.03
CA THR A 152 39.97 22.49 -52.33
C THR A 152 40.83 23.60 -52.94
N LEU A 153 41.20 24.62 -52.15
CA LEU A 153 42.10 25.69 -52.60
C LEU A 153 43.48 25.15 -52.99
N ALA A 154 44.07 24.27 -52.18
CA ALA A 154 45.37 23.67 -52.48
C ALA A 154 45.34 22.84 -53.78
N ARG A 155 44.24 22.15 -54.06
CA ARG A 155 44.02 21.42 -55.33
C ARG A 155 43.94 22.39 -56.50
N GLU A 156 43.18 23.48 -56.39
CA GLU A 156 43.07 24.52 -57.42
C GLU A 156 44.41 25.18 -57.71
N GLU A 157 45.16 25.56 -56.67
CA GLU A 157 46.52 26.11 -56.81
C GLU A 157 47.46 25.13 -57.49
N THR A 158 47.44 23.85 -57.09
CA THR A 158 48.26 22.80 -57.70
C THR A 158 47.94 22.64 -59.18
N VAL A 159 46.66 22.66 -59.57
CA VAL A 159 46.25 22.63 -60.97
C VAL A 159 46.75 23.87 -61.72
N GLY A 160 46.60 25.06 -61.13
CA GLY A 160 47.10 26.31 -61.69
C GLY A 160 48.62 26.31 -61.91
N LEU A 161 49.39 25.82 -60.94
CA LEU A 161 50.85 25.67 -61.04
C LEU A 161 51.24 24.68 -62.13
N LYS A 162 50.54 23.54 -62.26
CA LYS A 162 50.78 22.57 -63.33
C LYS A 162 50.57 23.17 -64.72
N ILE A 163 49.52 23.98 -64.91
CA ILE A 163 49.26 24.67 -66.18
C ILE A 163 50.38 25.68 -66.49
N ARG A 164 50.81 26.46 -65.49
CA ARG A 164 51.91 27.44 -65.66
C ARG A 164 53.23 26.76 -65.97
N LEU A 165 53.53 25.63 -65.31
CA LEU A 165 54.71 24.82 -65.58
C LEU A 165 54.71 24.30 -67.02
N ALA A 166 53.63 23.66 -67.46
CA ALA A 166 53.50 23.19 -68.84
C ALA A 166 53.64 24.32 -69.88
N THR A 167 53.10 25.50 -69.56
CA THR A 167 53.27 26.69 -70.42
C THR A 167 54.72 27.18 -70.48
N ALA A 168 55.44 27.13 -69.36
CA ALA A 168 56.85 27.50 -69.29
C ALA A 168 57.73 26.52 -70.06
N GLU A 169 57.52 25.21 -69.88
CA GLU A 169 58.22 24.15 -70.62
C GLU A 169 57.98 24.26 -72.15
N ALA A 170 56.75 24.58 -72.57
CA ALA A 170 56.44 24.81 -73.98
C ALA A 170 57.20 26.03 -74.54
N LYS A 171 57.25 27.14 -73.79
CA LYS A 171 58.02 28.34 -74.16
C LYS A 171 59.52 28.06 -74.23
N GLU A 172 60.06 27.33 -73.27
CA GLU A 172 61.47 26.91 -73.26
C GLU A 172 61.79 26.09 -74.51
N THR A 173 60.95 25.10 -74.83
CA THR A 173 61.09 24.29 -76.05
C THR A 173 61.09 25.17 -77.31
N THR A 174 60.16 26.12 -77.43
CA THR A 174 60.12 27.06 -78.56
C THR A 174 61.35 27.97 -78.63
N LEU A 175 61.83 28.48 -77.49
CA LEU A 175 63.04 29.30 -77.42
C LEU A 175 64.28 28.50 -77.83
N GLN A 176 64.39 27.25 -77.40
CA GLN A 176 65.49 26.36 -77.78
C GLN A 176 65.48 26.08 -79.29
N GLN A 177 64.31 25.82 -79.87
CA GLN A 177 64.15 25.65 -81.32
C GLN A 177 64.59 26.91 -82.07
N ALA A 178 64.09 28.08 -81.68
CA ALA A 178 64.47 29.35 -82.29
C ALA A 178 65.96 29.64 -82.15
N HIS A 179 66.56 29.33 -81.00
CA HIS A 179 68.00 29.48 -80.77
C HIS A 179 68.82 28.56 -81.70
N ASN A 180 68.43 27.29 -81.81
CA ASN A 180 69.08 26.33 -82.71
C ASN A 180 68.97 26.78 -84.18
N ASP A 181 67.82 27.30 -84.60
CA ASP A 181 67.63 27.83 -85.96
C ASP A 181 68.52 29.05 -86.23
N LEU A 182 68.68 29.95 -85.25
CA LEU A 182 69.61 31.08 -85.34
C LEU A 182 71.06 30.64 -85.41
N LEU A 183 71.47 29.67 -84.58
CA LEU A 183 72.81 29.09 -84.64
C LEU A 183 73.07 28.46 -86.02
N ARG A 184 72.10 27.74 -86.59
CA ARG A 184 72.20 27.17 -87.94
C ARG A 184 72.37 28.24 -89.03
N ARG A 185 71.85 29.45 -88.81
CA ARG A 185 71.97 30.58 -89.74
C ARG A 185 73.31 31.32 -89.64
N ILE A 186 73.92 31.35 -88.45
CA ILE A 186 75.15 32.11 -88.16
C ILE A 186 76.40 31.23 -88.26
N THR A 187 76.28 29.93 -88.03
CA THR A 187 77.36 28.97 -88.25
C THR A 187 77.50 28.77 -89.77
N PRO A 188 78.65 29.11 -90.39
CA PRO A 188 78.87 28.80 -91.79
C PRO A 188 78.80 27.28 -91.97
N HIS A 189 78.17 26.81 -93.03
CA HIS A 189 78.49 25.48 -93.54
C HIS A 189 79.98 25.52 -93.88
N ASP A 190 80.82 24.84 -93.12
CA ASP A 190 82.08 24.36 -93.68
C ASP A 190 81.68 23.52 -94.90
N SER A 191 81.93 24.11 -96.08
CA SER A 191 82.44 23.47 -97.30
C SER A 191 81.82 22.09 -97.63
N ASP A 192 81.05 21.96 -98.72
CA ASP A 192 81.64 21.93 -100.06
C ASP A 192 83.16 21.97 -100.07
N SER A 193 83.79 20.80 -99.91
CA SER A 193 85.11 20.52 -100.48
C SER A 193 85.30 19.03 -100.74
N ASN A 194 85.27 18.75 -102.05
CA ASN A 194 85.86 17.63 -102.79
C ASN A 194 85.15 16.26 -102.87
N HIS A 195 84.78 15.98 -104.13
CA HIS A 195 84.99 14.76 -104.91
C HIS A 195 84.56 13.40 -104.33
#